data_AF-A0A3D1ZZR6-F1
#
_entry.id   AF-A0A3D1ZZR6-F1
#
_cell.length_a   1.000
_cell.length_b   1.000
_cell.length_c   1.000
_cell.angle_alpha   90.00
_cell.angle_beta   90.00
_cell.angle_gamma   90.00
#
_symmetry.space_group_name_H-M   'P 1'
#
loop_
_entity.id
_entity.type
_entity.pdbx_description
1 polymer ?
#
loop_
_entity_poly.entity_id
_entity_poly.type
_entity_poly.pdbx_seq_one_letter_code
_entity_poly.pdbx_strand_id
1 'polypeptide(L)'
;AQAYLPATFVAAPDTLLEQLAANELSQPVEPVAPPVLDLWQHTVNAYKLPAVKQTEAISKRIDLYDSRYRRQTEYIQKVTKRSGRYYHYVLNQVLAAGLPGELALLPIVESGFDTFAYSHGRAAGAWQFIPATGRMFGLKQTWWYDGRRDIVASTAAAIKYLKHLNKMFDGDW
;
A
#
# COMPACT_ATOMS: atom_id res chain seq x y z
N ALA A 1 52.07 45.29 -51.26
CA ALA A 1 51.60 45.31 -49.87
C ALA A 1 50.09 45.45 -49.90
N GLN A 2 49.36 44.37 -49.61
CA GLN A 2 47.91 44.32 -49.73
C GLN A 2 47.36 43.89 -48.38
N ALA A 3 46.60 44.78 -47.75
CA ALA A 3 46.08 44.63 -46.40
C ALA A 3 45.03 43.51 -46.35
N TYR A 4 45.22 42.54 -45.46
CA TYR A 4 44.20 41.56 -45.11
C TYR A 4 43.28 42.17 -44.05
N LEU A 5 41.98 42.21 -44.32
CA LEU A 5 40.94 42.54 -43.34
C LEU A 5 40.76 41.39 -42.35
N PRO A 6 40.47 41.64 -41.06
CA PRO A 6 40.18 40.58 -40.10
C PRO A 6 38.81 39.96 -40.39
N ALA A 7 38.71 38.64 -40.31
CA ALA A 7 37.44 37.93 -40.30
C ALA A 7 36.67 38.34 -39.03
N THR A 8 35.55 39.04 -39.21
CA THR A 8 34.60 39.33 -38.15
C THR A 8 34.03 38.03 -37.61
N PHE A 9 34.31 37.71 -36.35
CA PHE A 9 33.60 36.67 -35.63
C PHE A 9 32.17 37.17 -35.41
N VAL A 10 31.22 36.66 -36.19
CA VAL A 10 29.79 36.89 -35.95
C VAL A 10 29.44 36.12 -34.68
N ALA A 11 29.26 36.84 -33.58
CA ALA A 11 28.65 36.27 -32.38
C ALA A 11 27.30 35.68 -32.78
N ALA A 12 27.12 34.37 -32.56
CA ALA A 12 25.80 33.77 -32.66
C ALA A 12 24.87 34.59 -31.75
N PRO A 13 23.71 35.05 -32.23
CA PRO A 13 22.85 35.88 -31.40
C PRO A 13 22.42 35.06 -30.18
N ASP A 14 22.56 35.66 -28.99
CA ASP A 14 22.10 35.15 -27.68
C ASP A 14 20.62 34.69 -27.68
N THR A 15 19.92 34.96 -28.77
CA THR A 15 18.53 34.62 -29.03
C THR A 15 18.23 33.12 -28.94
N LEU A 16 19.14 32.21 -29.29
CA LEU A 16 18.77 30.77 -29.26
C LEU A 16 18.62 30.25 -27.82
N LEU A 17 19.52 30.65 -26.92
CA LEU A 17 19.45 30.25 -25.50
C LEU A 17 18.32 30.99 -24.77
N GLU A 18 18.11 32.27 -25.07
CA GLU A 18 16.96 33.02 -24.55
C GLU A 18 15.62 32.49 -25.09
N GLN A 19 15.55 32.10 -26.36
CA GLN A 19 14.35 31.50 -26.95
C GLN A 19 14.05 30.12 -26.37
N LEU A 20 15.08 29.29 -26.13
CA LEU A 20 14.91 27.99 -25.47
C LEU A 20 14.44 28.16 -24.02
N ALA A 21 15.07 29.05 -23.26
CA ALA A 21 14.66 29.35 -21.89
C ALA A 21 13.25 29.97 -21.82
N ALA A 22 12.92 30.90 -22.74
CA ALA A 22 11.60 31.49 -22.82
C ALA A 22 10.54 30.46 -23.23
N ASN A 23 10.85 29.51 -24.13
CA ASN A 23 9.91 28.45 -24.50
C ASN A 23 9.69 27.45 -23.36
N GLU A 24 10.74 27.06 -22.64
CA GLU A 24 10.63 26.12 -21.51
C GLU A 24 9.92 26.73 -20.29
N LEU A 25 10.05 28.04 -20.07
CA LEU A 25 9.40 28.76 -18.96
C LEU A 25 7.99 29.28 -19.30
N SER A 26 7.61 29.32 -20.59
CA SER A 26 6.30 29.82 -21.04
C SER A 26 5.27 28.72 -21.31
N GLN A 27 5.69 27.46 -21.38
CA GLN A 27 4.71 26.38 -21.33
C GLN A 27 4.17 26.33 -19.89
N PRO A 28 2.85 26.47 -19.68
CA PRO A 28 2.29 26.12 -18.40
C PRO A 28 2.74 24.69 -18.13
N VAL A 29 3.50 24.46 -17.05
CA VAL A 29 3.64 23.12 -16.51
C VAL A 29 2.23 22.77 -16.07
N GLU A 30 1.45 22.17 -16.99
CA GLU A 30 0.20 21.55 -16.58
C GLU A 30 0.56 20.69 -15.38
N PRO A 31 -0.14 20.82 -14.24
CA PRO A 31 0.14 19.97 -13.10
C PRO A 31 -0.08 18.55 -13.61
N VAL A 32 1.03 17.86 -13.93
CA VAL A 32 1.01 16.44 -14.21
C VAL A 32 0.53 15.88 -12.89
N ALA A 33 -0.77 15.57 -12.83
CA ALA A 33 -1.34 14.91 -11.68
C ALA A 33 -0.40 13.75 -11.38
N PRO A 34 0.13 13.63 -10.15
CA PRO A 34 1.03 12.53 -9.83
C PRO A 34 0.36 11.27 -10.33
N PRO A 35 1.08 10.38 -11.05
CA PRO A 35 0.47 9.21 -11.66
C PRO A 35 -0.41 8.56 -10.59
N VAL A 36 -1.70 8.48 -10.86
CA VAL A 36 -2.65 7.93 -9.88
C VAL A 36 -2.16 6.52 -9.62
N LEU A 37 -1.53 6.33 -8.45
CA LEU A 37 -1.01 5.04 -8.09
C LEU A 37 -2.22 4.15 -7.86
N ASP A 38 -2.48 3.29 -8.84
CA ASP A 38 -3.50 2.27 -8.71
C ASP A 38 -2.99 1.23 -7.69
N LEU A 39 -3.30 1.49 -6.42
CA LEU A 39 -2.97 0.61 -5.31
C LEU A 39 -3.60 -0.76 -5.49
N TRP A 40 -4.76 -0.85 -6.14
CA TRP A 40 -5.39 -2.14 -6.42
C TRP A 40 -4.55 -2.93 -7.41
N GLN A 41 -4.21 -2.33 -8.56
CA GLN A 41 -3.36 -2.99 -9.55
C GLN A 41 -1.97 -3.32 -9.00
N HIS A 42 -1.40 -2.44 -8.17
CA HIS A 42 -0.13 -2.72 -7.49
C HIS A 42 -0.22 -3.94 -6.57
N THR A 43 -1.34 -4.08 -5.84
CA THR A 43 -1.58 -5.25 -5.00
C THR A 43 -1.66 -6.51 -5.85
N VAL A 44 -2.48 -6.50 -6.92
CA VAL A 44 -2.68 -7.65 -7.83
C VAL A 44 -1.35 -8.07 -8.49
N ASN A 45 -0.55 -7.12 -8.95
CA ASN A 45 0.76 -7.40 -9.54
C ASN A 45 1.75 -8.03 -8.54
N ALA A 46 1.49 -7.86 -7.25
CA ALA A 46 2.30 -8.40 -6.17
C ALA A 46 1.72 -9.69 -5.55
N TYR A 47 0.72 -10.32 -6.19
CA TYR A 47 0.17 -11.59 -5.72
C TYR A 47 1.21 -12.71 -5.78
N LYS A 48 1.35 -13.47 -4.67
CA LYS A 48 2.38 -14.50 -4.52
C LYS A 48 1.95 -15.72 -3.71
N LEU A 49 0.72 -15.76 -3.17
CA LEU A 49 0.22 -16.95 -2.49
C LEU A 49 0.10 -18.11 -3.48
N PRO A 50 0.47 -19.34 -3.06
CA PRO A 50 0.38 -20.50 -3.93
C PRO A 50 -1.08 -20.81 -4.27
N ALA A 51 -1.29 -21.41 -5.43
CA ALA A 51 -2.61 -21.89 -5.81
C ALA A 51 -3.07 -22.99 -4.83
N VAL A 52 -4.26 -22.82 -4.27
CA VAL A 52 -4.87 -23.82 -3.40
C VAL A 52 -5.54 -24.90 -4.26
N LYS A 53 -5.43 -26.17 -3.85
CA LYS A 53 -6.14 -27.27 -4.51
C LYS A 53 -7.65 -27.00 -4.46
N GLN A 54 -8.25 -26.82 -5.63
CA GLN A 54 -9.69 -26.60 -5.71
C GLN A 54 -10.44 -27.87 -5.37
N THR A 55 -11.20 -27.79 -4.27
CA THR A 55 -12.12 -28.82 -3.81
C THR A 55 -13.51 -28.24 -3.76
N GLU A 56 -14.53 -29.10 -3.77
CA GLU A 56 -15.93 -28.67 -3.63
C GLU A 56 -16.15 -27.80 -2.39
N ALA A 57 -15.50 -28.12 -1.27
CA ALA A 57 -15.60 -27.35 -0.03
C ALA A 57 -14.99 -25.94 -0.16
N ILE A 58 -13.89 -25.80 -0.90
CA ILE A 58 -13.23 -24.51 -1.16
C ILE A 58 -14.06 -23.69 -2.13
N SER A 59 -14.55 -24.27 -3.23
CA SER A 59 -15.40 -23.58 -4.20
C SER A 59 -16.66 -23.01 -3.52
N LYS A 60 -17.34 -23.82 -2.69
CA LYS A 60 -18.50 -23.35 -1.90
C LYS A 60 -18.18 -22.18 -0.98
N ARG A 61 -17.00 -22.17 -0.37
CA ARG A 61 -16.56 -21.05 0.48
C ARG A 61 -16.33 -19.80 -0.36
N ILE A 62 -15.65 -19.91 -1.49
CA ILE A 62 -15.42 -18.79 -2.42
C ILE A 62 -16.77 -18.19 -2.86
N ASP A 63 -17.69 -19.03 -3.34
CA ASP A 63 -19.01 -18.59 -3.80
C ASP A 63 -19.81 -17.90 -2.70
N LEU A 64 -19.75 -18.41 -1.46
CA LEU A 64 -20.39 -17.81 -0.30
C LEU A 64 -19.86 -16.41 -0.01
N TYR A 65 -18.54 -16.22 -0.02
CA TYR A 65 -17.92 -14.92 0.25
C TYR A 65 -18.15 -13.94 -0.90
N ASP A 66 -17.98 -14.35 -2.15
CA ASP A 66 -18.27 -13.52 -3.33
C ASP A 66 -19.73 -13.04 -3.32
N SER A 67 -20.67 -13.96 -3.13
CA SER A 67 -22.09 -13.65 -3.01
C SER A 67 -22.39 -12.70 -1.85
N ARG A 68 -21.72 -12.86 -0.71
CA ARG A 68 -21.88 -11.98 0.45
C ARG A 68 -21.39 -10.57 0.15
N TYR A 69 -20.18 -10.43 -0.39
CA TYR A 69 -19.60 -9.11 -0.68
C TYR A 69 -20.37 -8.37 -1.77
N ARG A 70 -20.84 -9.06 -2.81
CA ARG A 70 -21.68 -8.46 -3.86
C ARG A 70 -22.99 -7.88 -3.33
N ARG A 71 -23.58 -8.50 -2.30
CA ARG A 71 -24.82 -7.99 -1.67
C ARG A 71 -24.57 -6.89 -0.65
N GLN A 72 -23.34 -6.74 -0.16
CA GLN A 72 -22.98 -5.81 0.92
C GLN A 72 -22.25 -4.58 0.39
N THR A 73 -22.84 -3.90 -0.60
CA THR A 73 -22.26 -2.72 -1.24
C THR A 73 -21.89 -1.63 -0.22
N GLU A 74 -22.74 -1.37 0.77
CA GLU A 74 -22.48 -0.38 1.83
C GLU A 74 -21.24 -0.73 2.67
N TYR A 75 -21.07 -2.02 2.98
CA TYR A 75 -19.88 -2.50 3.70
C TYR A 75 -18.62 -2.28 2.85
N ILE A 76 -18.66 -2.64 1.56
CA ILE A 76 -17.54 -2.43 0.64
C ILE A 76 -17.17 -0.94 0.55
N GLN A 77 -18.15 -0.05 0.38
CA GLN A 77 -17.90 1.40 0.38
C GLN A 77 -17.28 1.89 1.69
N LYS A 78 -17.78 1.39 2.82
CA LYS A 78 -17.26 1.74 4.15
C LYS A 78 -15.82 1.28 4.34
N VAL A 79 -15.47 0.05 3.98
CA VAL A 79 -14.09 -0.45 4.12
C VAL A 79 -13.15 0.24 3.15
N THR A 80 -13.56 0.54 1.92
CA THR A 80 -12.78 1.32 0.96
C THR A 80 -12.50 2.74 1.47
N LYS A 81 -13.50 3.40 2.06
CA LYS A 81 -13.32 4.72 2.67
C LYS A 81 -12.35 4.69 3.86
N ARG A 82 -12.41 3.64 4.68
CA ARG A 82 -11.51 3.46 5.83
C ARG A 82 -10.08 3.14 5.40
N SER A 83 -9.94 2.21 4.44
CA SER A 83 -8.64 1.78 3.91
C SER A 83 -7.91 2.92 3.21
N GLY A 84 -8.63 3.86 2.57
CA GLY A 84 -8.02 5.02 1.89
C GLY A 84 -7.04 5.83 2.75
N ARG A 85 -7.14 5.80 4.09
CA ARG A 85 -6.19 6.48 4.99
C ARG A 85 -4.87 5.73 5.18
N TYR A 86 -4.88 4.40 5.05
CA TYR A 86 -3.81 3.54 5.57
C TYR A 86 -3.28 2.52 4.55
N TYR A 87 -4.05 2.19 3.53
CA TYR A 87 -3.77 1.07 2.64
C TYR A 87 -2.45 1.23 1.89
N HIS A 88 -2.15 2.44 1.39
CA HIS A 88 -0.87 2.75 0.77
C HIS A 88 0.31 2.40 1.70
N TYR A 89 0.24 2.81 2.96
CA TYR A 89 1.28 2.50 3.96
C TYR A 89 1.36 0.99 4.21
N VAL A 90 0.22 0.34 4.47
CA VAL A 90 0.19 -1.10 4.77
C VAL A 90 0.74 -1.93 3.62
N LEU A 91 0.30 -1.66 2.39
CA LEU A 91 0.79 -2.34 1.19
C LEU A 91 2.31 -2.18 1.06
N ASN A 92 2.82 -0.95 1.15
CA ASN A 92 4.26 -0.73 1.05
C ASN A 92 5.07 -1.45 2.14
N GLN A 93 4.57 -1.51 3.38
CA GLN A 93 5.24 -2.26 4.45
C GLN A 93 5.23 -3.78 4.20
N VAL A 94 4.10 -4.33 3.73
CA VAL A 94 3.99 -5.75 3.36
C VAL A 94 4.96 -6.08 2.23
N LEU A 95 4.98 -5.27 1.17
CA LEU A 95 5.87 -5.48 0.02
C LEU A 95 7.34 -5.30 0.38
N ALA A 96 7.69 -4.26 1.16
CA ALA A 96 9.05 -4.05 1.64
C ALA A 96 9.54 -5.20 2.54
N ALA A 97 8.61 -5.87 3.24
CA ALA A 97 8.92 -7.07 4.01
C ALA A 97 9.07 -8.34 3.16
N GLY A 98 8.88 -8.27 1.84
CA GLY A 98 8.95 -9.40 0.92
C GLY A 98 7.74 -10.34 1.00
N LEU A 99 6.64 -9.89 1.60
CA LEU A 99 5.42 -10.69 1.75
C LEU A 99 4.53 -10.59 0.49
N PRO A 100 3.67 -11.60 0.24
CA PRO A 100 2.62 -11.53 -0.79
C PRO A 100 1.73 -10.29 -0.62
N GLY A 101 1.47 -9.56 -1.70
CA GLY A 101 0.72 -8.30 -1.67
C GLY A 101 -0.70 -8.45 -1.17
N GLU A 102 -1.35 -9.58 -1.44
CA GLU A 102 -2.69 -9.93 -0.97
C GLU A 102 -2.80 -9.99 0.56
N LEU A 103 -1.70 -10.21 1.29
CA LEU A 103 -1.73 -10.16 2.77
C LEU A 103 -1.99 -8.74 3.30
N ALA A 104 -1.76 -7.69 2.50
CA ALA A 104 -2.13 -6.33 2.84
C ALA A 104 -3.66 -6.12 2.92
N LEU A 105 -4.45 -7.05 2.38
CA LEU A 105 -5.91 -7.01 2.42
C LEU A 105 -6.50 -7.63 3.70
N LEU A 106 -5.71 -8.35 4.50
CA LEU A 106 -6.18 -8.98 5.74
C LEU A 106 -6.94 -8.02 6.66
N PRO A 107 -6.53 -6.76 6.89
CA PRO A 107 -7.29 -5.84 7.74
C PRO A 107 -8.73 -5.56 7.26
N ILE A 108 -9.04 -5.79 5.98
CA ILE A 108 -10.43 -5.75 5.47
C ILE A 108 -11.25 -6.85 6.14
N VAL A 109 -10.73 -8.08 6.11
CA VAL A 109 -11.41 -9.27 6.64
C VAL A 109 -11.48 -9.22 8.17
N GLU A 110 -10.44 -8.70 8.83
CA GLU A 110 -10.35 -8.66 10.29
C GLU A 110 -11.25 -7.57 10.91
N SER A 111 -11.22 -6.35 10.37
CA SER A 111 -11.89 -5.20 11.01
C SER A 111 -12.56 -4.22 10.02
N GLY A 112 -12.38 -4.44 8.72
CA GLY A 112 -12.71 -3.43 7.72
C GLY A 112 -11.81 -2.19 7.82
N PHE A 113 -10.52 -2.37 8.11
CA PHE A 113 -9.53 -1.30 8.33
C PHE A 113 -9.86 -0.35 9.50
N ASP A 114 -10.57 -0.83 10.52
CA ASP A 114 -10.94 -0.03 11.67
C ASP A 114 -9.88 -0.12 12.78
N THR A 115 -9.09 0.95 12.94
CA THR A 115 -8.02 1.03 13.95
C THR A 115 -8.56 1.04 15.38
N PHE A 116 -9.85 1.26 15.59
CA PHE A 116 -10.48 1.24 16.91
C PHE A 116 -11.39 0.02 17.13
N ALA A 117 -11.45 -0.91 16.17
CA ALA A 117 -12.22 -2.14 16.32
C ALA A 117 -11.86 -2.87 17.62
N TYR A 118 -12.87 -3.43 18.26
CA TYR A 118 -12.71 -4.25 19.45
C TYR A 118 -13.73 -5.40 19.41
N SER A 119 -13.24 -6.64 19.52
CA SER A 119 -14.09 -7.82 19.49
C SER A 119 -14.42 -8.34 20.89
N HIS A 120 -15.44 -9.20 20.98
CA HIS A 120 -15.76 -9.93 22.21
C HIS A 120 -14.58 -10.77 22.72
N GLY A 121 -13.75 -11.30 21.81
CA GLY A 121 -12.51 -12.02 22.12
C GLY A 121 -11.34 -11.13 22.52
N ARG A 122 -11.58 -9.84 22.79
CA ARG A 122 -10.59 -8.82 23.15
C ARG A 122 -9.58 -8.49 22.05
N ALA A 123 -9.81 -8.93 20.81
CA ALA A 123 -9.01 -8.53 19.67
C ALA A 123 -9.20 -7.04 19.40
N ALA A 124 -8.14 -6.31 19.03
CA ALA A 124 -8.22 -4.88 18.83
C ALA A 124 -7.47 -4.38 17.58
N GLY A 125 -7.98 -3.28 17.04
CA GLY A 125 -7.42 -2.53 15.92
C GLY A 125 -7.52 -3.22 14.57
N ALA A 126 -6.83 -2.65 13.58
CA ALA A 126 -6.99 -3.00 12.17
C ALA A 126 -6.69 -4.48 11.89
N TRP A 127 -5.66 -5.00 12.55
CA TRP A 127 -5.17 -6.38 12.44
C TRP A 127 -5.77 -7.35 13.46
N GLN A 128 -6.71 -6.90 14.31
CA GLN A 128 -7.37 -7.72 15.33
C GLN A 128 -6.41 -8.54 16.22
N PHE A 129 -5.36 -7.91 16.73
CA PHE A 129 -4.49 -8.57 17.70
C PHE A 129 -5.21 -8.82 19.03
N ILE A 130 -5.15 -10.05 19.54
CA ILE A 130 -5.45 -10.33 20.95
C ILE A 130 -4.32 -9.81 21.85
N PRO A 131 -4.59 -9.49 23.14
CA PRO A 131 -3.61 -8.83 24.00
C PRO A 131 -2.28 -9.58 24.13
N ALA A 132 -2.34 -10.91 24.32
CA ALA A 132 -1.17 -11.75 24.51
C ALA A 132 -0.27 -11.77 23.26
N THR A 133 -0.84 -12.08 22.10
CA THR A 133 -0.12 -12.08 20.81
C THR A 133 0.43 -10.70 20.49
N GLY A 134 -0.35 -9.64 20.73
CA GLY A 134 0.13 -8.27 20.52
C GLY A 134 1.40 -7.98 21.33
N ARG A 135 1.43 -8.33 22.62
CA ARG A 135 2.62 -8.14 23.46
C ARG A 135 3.81 -8.98 22.99
N MET A 136 3.57 -10.24 22.62
CA MET A 136 4.60 -11.13 22.09
C MET A 136 5.29 -10.56 20.85
N PHE A 137 4.56 -9.84 20.00
CA PHE A 137 5.12 -9.17 18.81
C PHE A 137 5.46 -7.68 19.02
N GLY A 138 5.57 -7.24 20.27
CA GLY A 138 6.13 -5.93 20.65
C GLY A 138 5.12 -4.79 20.72
N LEU A 139 3.81 -5.07 20.68
CA LEU A 139 2.78 -4.05 20.88
C LEU A 139 2.67 -3.70 22.35
N LYS A 140 3.12 -2.49 22.70
CA LYS A 140 2.99 -1.94 24.04
C LYS A 140 1.51 -1.76 24.36
N GLN A 141 1.12 -2.18 25.56
CA GLN A 141 -0.24 -2.04 26.07
C GLN A 141 -0.11 -1.50 27.50
N THR A 142 -0.53 -0.25 27.67
CA THR A 142 -0.57 0.48 28.93
C THR A 142 -1.99 0.99 29.15
N TRP A 143 -2.23 1.65 30.28
CA TRP A 143 -3.55 2.21 30.58
C TRP A 143 -3.97 3.33 29.61
N TRP A 144 -3.03 4.03 28.96
CA TRP A 144 -3.30 5.15 28.05
C TRP A 144 -2.93 4.88 26.58
N TYR A 145 -2.18 3.81 26.30
CA TYR A 145 -1.75 3.45 24.96
C TYR A 145 -1.96 1.96 24.69
N ASP A 146 -2.67 1.66 23.60
CA ASP A 146 -2.83 0.30 23.08
C ASP A 146 -2.26 0.23 21.66
N GLY A 147 -1.04 -0.29 21.53
CA GLY A 147 -0.33 -0.38 20.25
C GLY A 147 -1.02 -1.26 19.21
N ARG A 148 -2.05 -2.03 19.59
CA ARG A 148 -2.90 -2.77 18.64
C ARG A 148 -3.76 -1.82 17.78
N ARG A 149 -4.06 -0.64 18.30
CA ARG A 149 -4.85 0.40 17.62
C ARG A 149 -3.97 1.37 16.80
N ASP A 150 -2.66 1.33 17.01
CA ASP A 150 -1.69 2.10 16.26
C ASP A 150 -1.39 1.37 14.94
N ILE A 151 -1.77 1.95 13.81
CA ILE A 151 -1.61 1.28 12.50
C ILE A 151 -0.15 1.03 12.14
N VAL A 152 0.78 1.89 12.57
CA VAL A 152 2.21 1.75 12.27
C VAL A 152 2.78 0.59 13.09
N ALA A 153 2.56 0.61 14.41
CA ALA A 153 3.04 -0.43 15.30
C ALA A 153 2.40 -1.79 15.02
N SER A 154 1.07 -1.82 14.86
CA SER A 154 0.31 -3.05 14.59
C SER A 154 0.67 -3.67 13.23
N THR A 155 0.94 -2.88 12.19
CA THR A 155 1.41 -3.41 10.90
C THR A 155 2.79 -4.03 11.01
N ALA A 156 3.71 -3.39 11.73
CA ALA A 156 5.04 -3.97 11.98
C ALA A 156 4.95 -5.28 12.77
N ALA A 157 4.06 -5.36 13.76
CA ALA A 157 3.78 -6.59 14.49
C ALA A 157 3.12 -7.67 13.63
N ALA A 158 2.16 -7.29 12.77
CA ALA A 158 1.49 -8.20 11.84
C ALA A 158 2.47 -8.83 10.87
N ILE A 159 3.39 -8.05 10.30
CA ILE A 159 4.45 -8.55 9.41
C ILE A 159 5.33 -9.57 10.13
N LYS A 160 5.76 -9.28 11.37
CA LYS A 160 6.54 -10.24 12.17
C LYS A 160 5.76 -11.51 12.45
N TYR A 161 4.48 -11.37 12.76
CA TYR A 161 3.62 -12.51 13.06
C TYR A 161 3.36 -13.38 11.83
N LEU A 162 3.03 -12.79 10.68
CA LEU A 162 2.85 -13.49 9.42
C LEU A 162 4.12 -14.25 9.00
N LYS A 163 5.29 -13.63 9.13
CA LYS A 163 6.58 -14.32 8.89
C LYS A 163 6.81 -15.48 9.86
N HIS A 164 6.45 -15.31 11.13
CA HIS A 164 6.54 -16.36 12.12
C HIS A 164 5.63 -17.54 11.79
N LEU A 165 4.37 -17.28 11.42
CA LEU A 165 3.42 -18.31 11.00
C LEU A 165 3.89 -19.03 9.75
N ASN A 166 4.31 -18.29 8.72
CA ASN A 166 4.82 -18.90 7.50
C ASN A 166 6.03 -19.80 7.76
N LYS A 167 6.94 -19.39 8.65
CA LYS A 167 8.06 -20.24 9.08
C LYS A 167 7.59 -21.47 9.86
N MET A 168 6.60 -21.32 10.74
CA MET A 168 6.06 -22.40 11.57
C MET A 168 5.37 -23.48 10.74
N PHE A 169 4.73 -23.09 9.64
CA PHE A 169 4.01 -23.98 8.73
C PHE A 169 4.81 -24.28 7.45
N ASP A 170 6.14 -24.19 7.50
CA ASP A 170 7.05 -24.59 6.42
C ASP A 170 6.73 -23.96 5.05
N GLY A 171 6.33 -22.69 5.05
CA GLY A 171 5.98 -21.95 3.84
C GLY A 171 4.49 -21.99 3.47
N ASP A 172 3.68 -22.77 4.19
CA ASP A 172 2.23 -22.80 4.01
C ASP A 172 1.57 -21.54 4.61
N TRP A 173 0.53 -21.06 3.93
CA TRP A 173 -0.17 -19.80 4.24
C TRP A 173 -1.64 -20.03 4.54
#